data_AF-A0A4Y2DNM2-F1
#
_entry.id   AF-A0A4Y2DNM2-F1
#
_cell.length_a   1.000
_cell.length_b   1.000
_cell.length_c   1.000
_cell.angle_alpha   90.00
_cell.angle_beta   90.00
_cell.angle_gamma   90.00
#
_symmetry.space_group_name_H-M   'P 1'
#
loop_
_entity.id
_entity.type
_entity.pdbx_description
1 polymer ?
#
loop_
_entity_poly.entity_id
_entity_poly.type
_entity_poly.pdbx_seq_one_letter_code
_entity_poly.pdbx_strand_id
1 'polypeptide(L)'
;MNENISLLWVPGHSGIFWNEKADSLAKQVTDSTSFIEWIASEDIISNLKKQSIQITHDNYRRSKYQAMIGNVPDIITISKWTGNRVQDRLIARIISKTIITPGLLHRFNLHPDPLCIVCNENNDISHILLKCKNMHLSELFSGTN
;
A
#
# COMPACT_ATOMS: atom_id res chain seq x y z
N MET A 1 38.72 47.75 -1.59
CA MET A 1 37.70 48.73 -1.17
C MET A 1 36.67 47.96 -0.38
N ASN A 2 36.52 48.24 0.92
CA ASN A 2 35.40 47.71 1.70
C ASN A 2 34.26 48.71 1.60
N GLU A 3 33.18 48.34 0.92
CA GLU A 3 31.99 49.17 0.89
C GLU A 3 31.18 48.94 2.17
N ASN A 4 30.90 50.02 2.90
CA ASN A 4 30.01 49.97 4.05
C ASN A 4 28.58 50.15 3.57
N ILE A 5 27.78 49.10 3.70
CA ILE A 5 26.35 49.11 3.41
C ILE A 5 25.60 49.30 4.73
N SER A 6 24.72 50.30 4.76
CA SER A 6 23.80 50.54 5.88
C SER A 6 22.39 50.11 5.47
N LEU A 7 21.74 49.32 6.31
CA LEU A 7 20.35 48.90 6.12
C LEU A 7 19.44 49.83 6.92
N LEU A 8 18.36 50.30 6.28
CA LEU A 8 17.36 51.15 6.91
C LEU A 8 15.98 50.50 6.73
N TRP A 9 15.22 50.42 7.82
CA TRP A 9 13.83 49.97 7.76
C TRP A 9 12.92 51.14 7.41
N VAL A 10 11.94 50.89 6.53
CA VAL A 10 10.95 51.87 6.09
C VAL A 10 9.57 51.20 6.11
N PRO A 11 8.53 51.87 6.64
CA PRO A 11 7.17 51.34 6.59
C PRO A 11 6.63 51.23 5.17
N GLY A 12 5.77 50.23 4.92
CA GLY A 12 5.06 50.08 3.66
C GLY A 12 4.11 51.26 3.42
N HIS A 13 3.80 51.55 2.15
CA HIS A 13 2.81 52.58 1.75
C HIS A 13 3.02 53.97 2.36
N SER A 14 4.28 54.34 2.59
CA SER A 14 4.63 55.61 3.25
C SER A 14 4.86 56.77 2.27
N GLY A 15 4.52 56.63 0.99
CA GLY A 15 4.75 57.66 -0.02
C GLY A 15 6.20 57.76 -0.52
N ILE A 16 7.10 56.87 -0.09
CA ILE A 16 8.50 56.87 -0.54
C ILE A 16 8.57 56.23 -1.92
N PHE A 17 8.73 57.06 -2.95
CA PHE A 17 8.68 56.65 -4.35
C PHE A 17 9.48 55.39 -4.68
N TRP A 18 10.74 55.30 -4.24
CA TRP A 18 11.58 54.13 -4.54
C TRP A 18 11.16 52.86 -3.80
N ASN A 19 10.60 53.00 -2.58
CA ASN A 19 10.04 51.87 -1.83
C ASN A 19 8.76 51.37 -2.50
N GLU A 20 7.88 52.28 -2.91
CA GLU A 20 6.63 51.95 -3.62
C GLU A 20 6.89 51.35 -5.00
N LYS A 21 7.91 51.85 -5.70
CA LYS A 21 8.34 51.27 -6.98
C LYS A 21 8.88 49.86 -6.80
N ALA A 22 9.68 49.61 -5.75
CA ALA A 22 10.15 48.26 -5.41
C ALA A 22 8.98 47.32 -5.07
N ASP A 23 8.03 47.77 -4.26
CA ASP A 23 6.81 47.02 -3.89
C ASP A 23 5.94 46.70 -5.12
N SER A 24 5.73 47.68 -6.02
CA SER A 24 4.98 47.50 -7.27
C SER A 24 5.63 46.46 -8.19
N LEU A 25 6.96 46.50 -8.33
CA LEU A 25 7.70 45.51 -9.12
C LEU A 25 7.62 44.11 -8.49
N ALA A 26 7.71 44.00 -7.18
CA ALA A 26 7.57 42.72 -6.47
C ALA A 26 6.17 42.11 -6.67
N LYS A 27 5.12 42.94 -6.62
CA LYS A 27 3.73 42.52 -6.90
C LYS A 27 3.54 42.01 -8.33
N GLN A 28 4.09 42.73 -9.33
CA GLN A 28 4.02 42.31 -10.73
C GLN A 28 4.64 40.93 -11.00
N VAL A 29 5.72 40.58 -10.29
CA VAL A 29 6.33 39.24 -10.42
C VAL A 29 5.39 38.17 -9.85
N THR A 30 4.73 38.48 -8.74
CA THR A 30 3.80 37.56 -8.07
C THR A 30 2.59 37.25 -8.96
N ASP A 31 2.11 38.24 -9.73
CA ASP A 31 0.97 38.12 -10.63
C ASP A 31 1.31 37.45 -11.98
N SER A 32 2.59 37.42 -12.38
CA SER A 32 3.02 36.97 -13.73
C SER A 32 3.68 35.58 -13.74
N THR A 33 4.17 35.09 -12.60
CA THR A 33 4.64 33.71 -12.49
C THR A 33 3.49 32.80 -12.10
N SER A 34 3.15 31.83 -12.95
CA SER A 34 2.37 30.68 -12.52
C SER A 34 3.09 30.06 -11.34
N PHE A 35 2.51 30.22 -10.14
CA PHE A 35 2.97 29.53 -8.95
C PHE A 35 2.97 28.05 -9.31
N ILE A 36 4.15 27.47 -9.52
CA ILE A 36 4.26 26.02 -9.40
C ILE A 36 3.94 25.79 -7.94
N GLU A 37 2.71 25.35 -7.64
CA GLU A 37 2.39 24.82 -6.33
C GLU A 37 3.53 23.86 -6.01
N TRP A 38 4.31 24.21 -5.00
CA TRP A 38 5.36 23.36 -4.50
C TRP A 38 4.66 22.14 -3.90
N ILE A 39 4.32 21.17 -4.75
CA ILE A 39 3.69 19.93 -4.30
C ILE A 39 4.78 19.21 -3.53
N ALA A 40 4.54 19.00 -2.24
CA ALA A 40 5.43 18.24 -1.40
C ALA A 40 5.62 16.85 -2.03
N SER A 41 6.86 16.36 -2.03
CA SER A 41 7.18 15.04 -2.59
C SER A 41 6.32 13.93 -1.93
N GLU A 42 5.97 14.13 -0.67
CA GLU A 42 5.12 13.33 0.18
C GLU A 42 3.71 13.19 -0.40
N ASP A 43 3.14 14.26 -0.94
CA ASP A 43 1.81 14.27 -1.55
C ASP A 43 1.82 13.52 -2.88
N ILE A 44 2.86 13.69 -3.68
CA ILE A 44 3.06 12.93 -4.92
C ILE A 44 3.15 11.44 -4.59
N ILE A 45 4.00 11.07 -3.64
CA ILE A 45 4.19 9.66 -3.22
C ILE A 45 2.88 9.09 -2.67
N SER A 46 2.17 9.84 -1.84
CA SER A 46 0.87 9.44 -1.28
C SER A 46 -0.15 9.19 -2.37
N ASN A 47 -0.24 10.09 -3.35
CA ASN A 47 -1.15 9.96 -4.48
C ASN A 47 -0.80 8.74 -5.36
N LEU A 48 0.48 8.55 -5.68
CA LEU A 48 0.95 7.39 -6.45
C LEU A 48 0.66 6.06 -5.73
N LYS A 49 0.83 6.01 -4.40
CA LYS A 49 0.46 4.84 -3.59
C LYS A 49 -1.04 4.54 -3.67
N LYS A 50 -1.90 5.56 -3.53
CA LYS A 50 -3.36 5.41 -3.66
C LYS A 50 -3.74 4.87 -5.05
N GLN A 51 -3.18 5.44 -6.10
CA GLN A 51 -3.42 4.99 -7.48
C GLN A 51 -2.94 3.55 -7.69
N SER A 52 -1.76 3.20 -7.19
CA SER A 52 -1.22 1.84 -7.29
C SER A 52 -2.15 0.82 -6.62
N ILE A 53 -2.63 1.10 -5.40
CA ILE A 53 -3.57 0.22 -4.69
C ILE A 53 -4.87 0.06 -5.49
N GLN A 54 -5.42 1.16 -6.01
CA GLN A 54 -6.64 1.14 -6.81
C GLN A 54 -6.49 0.29 -8.07
N ILE A 55 -5.41 0.50 -8.83
CA ILE A 55 -5.10 -0.28 -10.03
C ILE A 55 -4.97 -1.77 -9.70
N THR A 56 -4.27 -2.12 -8.62
CA THR A 56 -4.14 -3.51 -8.18
C THR A 56 -5.49 -4.13 -7.84
N HIS A 57 -6.34 -3.42 -7.09
CA HIS A 57 -7.69 -3.88 -6.75
C HIS A 57 -8.57 -4.07 -8.00
N ASP A 58 -8.53 -3.13 -8.95
CA ASP A 58 -9.31 -3.20 -10.18
C ASP A 58 -8.83 -4.31 -11.11
N ASN A 59 -7.52 -4.54 -11.16
CA ASN A 59 -6.95 -5.66 -11.90
C ASN A 59 -7.34 -6.99 -11.28
N TYR A 60 -7.30 -7.09 -9.95
CA TYR A 60 -7.74 -8.29 -9.23
C TYR A 60 -9.21 -8.59 -9.50
N ARG A 61 -10.09 -7.59 -9.35
CA ARG A 61 -11.53 -7.70 -9.60
C ARG A 61 -11.87 -8.17 -11.02
N ARG A 62 -11.10 -7.74 -12.01
CA ARG A 62 -11.27 -8.12 -13.42
C ARG A 62 -10.59 -9.45 -13.78
N SER A 63 -9.76 -10.01 -12.89
CA SER A 63 -9.05 -11.26 -13.14
C SER A 63 -9.95 -12.47 -12.91
N LYS A 64 -9.58 -13.61 -13.51
CA LYS A 64 -10.19 -14.92 -13.22
C LYS A 64 -10.08 -15.31 -11.74
N TYR A 65 -9.12 -14.72 -11.00
CA TYR A 65 -8.85 -15.06 -9.61
C TYR A 65 -9.92 -14.53 -8.65
N GLN A 66 -10.56 -13.41 -8.98
CA GLN A 66 -11.70 -12.90 -8.20
C GLN A 66 -12.82 -13.94 -8.11
N ALA A 67 -13.12 -14.65 -9.20
CA ALA A 67 -14.13 -15.70 -9.21
C ALA A 67 -13.71 -16.95 -8.41
N MET A 68 -12.40 -17.27 -8.36
CA MET A 68 -11.87 -18.47 -7.69
C MET A 68 -11.65 -18.30 -6.18
N ILE A 69 -11.17 -17.12 -5.75
CA ILE A 69 -10.77 -16.83 -4.37
C ILE A 69 -11.82 -15.95 -3.66
N GLY A 70 -12.53 -15.10 -4.41
CA GLY A 70 -13.50 -14.14 -3.87
C GLY A 70 -12.83 -12.84 -3.41
N ASN A 71 -13.55 -12.06 -2.60
CA ASN A 71 -13.01 -10.82 -2.05
C ASN A 71 -11.89 -11.11 -1.05
N VAL A 72 -10.73 -10.48 -1.24
CA VAL A 72 -9.62 -10.51 -0.28
C VAL A 72 -9.80 -9.31 0.66
N PRO A 73 -9.90 -9.54 1.98
CA PRO A 73 -10.03 -8.44 2.95
C PRO A 73 -8.77 -7.56 2.95
N ASP A 74 -8.95 -6.25 3.20
CA ASP A 74 -7.84 -5.31 3.21
C ASP A 74 -6.81 -5.67 4.29
N ILE A 75 -5.56 -5.80 3.85
CA ILE A 75 -4.41 -6.26 4.64
C ILE A 75 -4.10 -5.32 5.81
N ILE A 76 -4.55 -4.06 5.75
CA ILE A 76 -4.38 -3.04 6.79
C ILE A 76 -5.07 -3.45 8.09
N THR A 77 -6.09 -4.30 8.01
CA THR A 77 -6.77 -4.87 9.19
C THR A 77 -5.94 -5.97 9.88
N ILE A 78 -4.87 -6.46 9.24
CA ILE A 78 -4.05 -7.57 9.72
C ILE A 78 -2.82 -7.00 10.45
N SER A 79 -3.07 -6.27 11.54
CA SER A 79 -2.00 -5.83 12.46
C SER A 79 -1.53 -7.01 13.35
N LYS A 80 -0.28 -6.94 13.84
CA LYS A 80 0.43 -7.99 14.60
C LYS A 80 -0.43 -8.62 15.73
N TRP A 81 -1.09 -9.73 15.45
CA TRP A 81 -2.06 -10.37 16.36
C TRP A 81 -1.37 -11.06 17.54
N THR A 82 -0.23 -11.68 17.29
CA THR A 82 0.41 -12.61 18.23
C THR A 82 1.78 -12.13 18.73
N GLY A 83 2.37 -11.14 18.06
CA GLY A 83 3.78 -10.77 18.28
C GLY A 83 4.78 -11.77 17.68
N ASN A 84 4.29 -12.90 17.14
CA ASN A 84 5.10 -13.89 16.43
C ASN A 84 4.86 -13.78 14.92
N ARG A 85 5.91 -13.40 14.18
CA ARG A 85 5.84 -13.17 12.73
C ARG A 85 5.37 -14.41 11.94
N VAL A 86 5.69 -15.63 12.39
CA VAL A 86 5.28 -16.86 11.71
C VAL A 86 3.79 -17.09 11.89
N GLN A 87 3.27 -16.92 13.10
CA GLN A 87 1.85 -17.05 13.40
C GLN A 87 1.02 -15.96 12.71
N ASP A 88 1.49 -14.71 12.73
CA ASP A 88 0.82 -13.59 12.07
C ASP A 88 0.72 -13.80 10.55
N ARG A 89 1.78 -14.37 9.91
CA ARG A 89 1.74 -14.75 8.48
C ARG A 89 0.72 -15.84 8.20
N LEU A 90 0.61 -16.83 9.08
CA LEU A 90 -0.38 -17.89 8.96
C LEU A 90 -1.80 -17.34 9.07
N ILE A 91 -2.07 -16.53 10.10
CA ILE A 91 -3.35 -15.86 10.31
C ILE A 91 -3.72 -15.01 9.09
N ALA A 92 -2.76 -14.23 8.56
CA ALA A 92 -2.98 -13.44 7.37
C ALA A 92 -3.43 -14.30 6.18
N ARG A 93 -2.73 -15.41 5.94
CA ARG A 93 -3.05 -16.35 4.84
C ARG A 93 -4.39 -17.06 5.03
N ILE A 94 -4.77 -17.39 6.27
CA ILE A 94 -6.10 -17.95 6.59
C ILE A 94 -7.17 -16.94 6.20
N ILE A 95 -7.04 -15.71 6.68
CA ILE A 95 -8.00 -14.62 6.47
C ILE A 95 -8.14 -14.28 4.99
N SER A 96 -7.01 -14.19 4.26
CA SER A 96 -7.00 -13.92 2.82
C SER A 96 -7.33 -15.14 1.96
N LYS A 97 -7.54 -16.32 2.55
CA LYS A 97 -7.77 -17.60 1.88
C LYS A 97 -6.64 -18.03 0.93
N THR A 98 -5.40 -17.70 1.26
CA THR A 98 -4.21 -17.95 0.43
C THR A 98 -3.20 -18.89 1.09
N ILE A 99 -3.62 -19.74 2.03
CA ILE A 99 -2.76 -20.83 2.50
C ILE A 99 -2.45 -21.76 1.33
N ILE A 100 -1.17 -22.08 1.16
CA ILE A 100 -0.70 -23.01 0.15
C ILE A 100 -1.20 -24.41 0.54
N THR A 101 -2.18 -24.90 -0.21
CA THR A 101 -2.80 -26.21 -0.03
C THR A 101 -2.90 -26.90 -1.38
N PRO A 102 -2.87 -28.24 -1.45
CA PRO A 102 -3.10 -28.98 -2.70
C PRO A 102 -4.37 -28.53 -3.41
N GLY A 103 -5.48 -28.31 -2.68
CA GLY A 103 -6.74 -27.84 -3.26
C GLY A 103 -6.63 -26.43 -3.85
N LEU A 104 -5.91 -25.50 -3.21
CA LEU A 104 -5.67 -24.17 -3.77
C LEU A 104 -4.75 -24.23 -5.00
N LEU A 105 -3.64 -24.98 -4.94
CA LEU A 105 -2.69 -25.09 -6.04
C LEU A 105 -3.30 -25.78 -7.26
N HIS A 106 -4.14 -26.80 -7.03
CA HIS A 106 -4.87 -27.48 -8.10
C HIS A 106 -5.80 -26.51 -8.87
N ARG A 107 -6.47 -25.58 -8.18
CA ARG A 107 -7.28 -24.53 -8.84
C ARG A 107 -6.46 -23.64 -9.78
N PHE A 108 -5.16 -23.49 -9.52
CA PHE A 108 -4.24 -22.73 -10.36
C PHE A 108 -3.50 -23.59 -11.39
N ASN A 109 -3.84 -24.88 -11.51
CA ASN A 109 -3.11 -25.86 -12.31
C ASN A 109 -1.63 -25.99 -11.93
N LEU A 110 -1.31 -25.77 -10.64
CA LEU A 110 0.05 -25.89 -10.08
C LEU A 110 0.27 -27.20 -9.32
N HIS A 111 -0.79 -27.98 -9.09
CA HIS A 111 -0.72 -29.28 -8.42
C HIS A 111 -1.70 -30.26 -9.09
N PRO A 112 -1.30 -31.52 -9.34
CA PRO A 112 -2.12 -32.46 -10.09
C PRO A 112 -3.38 -32.91 -9.34
N ASP A 113 -3.31 -33.00 -8.01
CA ASP A 113 -4.39 -33.57 -7.18
C ASP A 113 -4.84 -32.58 -6.09
N PRO A 114 -6.14 -32.26 -5.96
CA PRO A 114 -6.63 -31.39 -4.89
C PRO A 114 -6.76 -32.08 -3.53
N LEU A 115 -6.54 -33.39 -3.42
CA LEU A 115 -6.93 -34.18 -2.26
C LEU A 115 -5.95 -34.10 -1.07
N CYS A 116 -6.50 -34.29 0.12
CA CYS A 116 -5.77 -34.41 1.37
C CYS A 116 -5.19 -35.81 1.51
N ILE A 117 -3.89 -35.90 1.78
CA ILE A 117 -3.16 -37.17 1.91
C ILE A 117 -3.73 -38.05 3.04
N VAL A 118 -4.30 -37.45 4.09
CA VAL A 118 -4.70 -38.18 5.31
C VAL A 118 -6.11 -38.77 5.21
N CYS A 119 -7.03 -38.06 4.56
CA CYS A 119 -8.45 -38.43 4.57
C CYS A 119 -9.12 -38.34 3.19
N ASN A 120 -8.35 -38.07 2.13
CA ASN A 120 -8.79 -38.12 0.74
C ASN A 120 -9.98 -37.22 0.40
N GLU A 121 -10.15 -36.12 1.12
CA GLU A 121 -11.11 -35.05 0.81
C GLU A 121 -10.41 -33.88 0.13
N ASN A 122 -11.16 -32.99 -0.53
CA ASN A 122 -10.60 -31.75 -1.09
C ASN A 122 -9.87 -30.94 -0.02
N ASN A 123 -8.59 -30.68 -0.26
CA ASN A 123 -7.70 -30.00 0.68
C ASN A 123 -7.80 -28.48 0.54
N ASP A 124 -8.92 -27.93 1.00
CA ASP A 124 -9.11 -26.49 1.14
C ASP A 124 -8.95 -26.03 2.61
N ILE A 125 -8.99 -24.73 2.83
CA ILE A 125 -8.81 -24.13 4.16
C ILE A 125 -9.90 -24.59 5.13
N SER A 126 -11.14 -24.73 4.67
CA SER A 126 -12.25 -25.21 5.49
C SER A 126 -12.02 -26.65 5.94
N HIS A 127 -11.52 -27.50 5.03
CA HIS A 127 -11.14 -28.87 5.33
C HIS A 127 -10.05 -28.91 6.41
N ILE A 128 -8.96 -28.15 6.23
CA ILE A 128 -7.86 -28.11 7.20
C ILE A 128 -8.31 -27.62 8.57
N LEU A 129 -9.11 -26.55 8.63
CA LEU A 129 -9.49 -25.92 9.90
C LEU A 129 -10.60 -26.67 10.64
N LEU A 130 -11.52 -27.32 9.93
CA LEU A 130 -12.78 -27.80 10.53
C LEU A 130 -13.00 -29.31 10.41
N LYS A 131 -12.35 -30.00 9.46
CA LYS A 131 -12.69 -31.39 9.12
C LYS A 131 -11.53 -32.37 9.25
N CYS A 132 -10.32 -31.95 8.94
CA CYS A 132 -9.17 -32.84 8.93
C CYS A 132 -8.76 -33.21 10.36
N LYS A 133 -8.93 -34.48 10.74
CA LYS A 133 -8.70 -34.93 12.13
C LYS A 133 -7.23 -35.00 12.53
N ASN A 134 -6.32 -35.11 11.56
CA ASN A 134 -4.91 -35.47 11.79
C ASN A 134 -3.89 -34.60 11.05
N MET A 135 -4.30 -33.61 10.25
CA MET A 135 -3.36 -32.68 9.60
C MET A 135 -3.06 -31.52 10.54
N HIS A 136 -1.82 -31.39 11.02
CA HIS A 136 -1.44 -30.25 11.83
C HIS A 136 -0.99 -29.10 10.92
N LEU A 137 -1.47 -27.87 11.18
CA LEU A 137 -1.11 -26.69 10.38
C LEU A 137 0.41 -26.46 10.26
N SER A 138 1.21 -26.95 11.22
CA SER A 138 2.68 -26.86 11.14
C SER A 138 3.29 -27.72 10.03
N GLU A 139 2.65 -28.82 9.64
CA GLU A 139 3.16 -29.75 8.62
C GLU A 139 3.06 -29.15 7.20
N LEU A 140 2.14 -28.19 7.00
CA LEU A 140 2.05 -27.40 5.77
C LEU A 140 3.22 -26.40 5.61
N PHE A 141 3.99 -26.14 6.68
CA PHE A 141 5.10 -25.19 6.68
C PHE A 141 6.48 -25.83 6.85
N SER A 142 6.57 -27.12 7.20
CA SER A 142 7.85 -27.84 7.31
C SER A 142 8.51 -28.15 5.95
N GLY A 143 7.84 -27.87 4.84
CA GLY A 143 8.32 -28.11 3.48
C GLY A 143 9.03 -26.93 2.79
N THR A 144 9.26 -25.81 3.48
CA THR A 144 10.03 -24.68 2.92
C THR A 144 11.38 -24.55 3.62
N ASN A 145 12.32 -25.41 3.25
CA ASN A 145 13.76 -25.14 3.35
C ASN A 145 14.28 -24.70 1.99
#